data_AF-A0A2I0X9L4-F1
#
_entry.id   AF-A0A2I0X9L4-F1
#
_cell.length_a   1.000
_cell.length_b   1.000
_cell.length_c   1.000
_cell.angle_alpha   90.00
_cell.angle_beta   90.00
_cell.angle_gamma   90.00
#
_symmetry.space_group_name_H-M   'P 1'
#
loop_
_entity.id
_entity.type
_entity.pdbx_description
1 polymer ?
#
loop_
_entity_poly.entity_id
_entity_poly.type
_entity_poly.pdbx_seq_one_letter_code
_entity_poly.pdbx_strand_id
1 'polypeptide(L)'
;MAAIGKHFKYLILGGGVAVGYAAREFARLGVKLGELGIISKEATDSFFKTSVPSVYAVGDVATFPLKLYKELRRVEHVDHSRKSAEQAVKASEAGQTVDEYDYLPYFYSRAFDLSWQFYGDNAGDAVLFGDNNPLSAKPKFGSYWIKDGKVVGAFLESGSPEENKAIAEIARLQPPAPDLEQLKNEGLSFASKFYKRNLRKNISIKN
;
A
#
# COMPACT_ATOMS: atom_id res chain seq x y z
N MET A 1 -1.63 -34.58 -14.93
CA MET A 1 -0.16 -34.52 -14.94
C MET A 1 0.30 -34.00 -13.59
N ALA A 2 1.18 -34.72 -12.90
CA ALA A 2 1.77 -34.23 -11.65
C ALA A 2 2.66 -33.01 -11.97
N ALA A 3 2.48 -31.91 -11.24
CA ALA A 3 3.38 -30.77 -11.35
C ALA A 3 4.79 -31.24 -10.96
N ILE A 4 5.74 -31.16 -11.89
CA ILE A 4 7.15 -31.42 -11.60
C ILE A 4 7.61 -30.28 -10.69
N GLY A 5 7.66 -30.55 -9.38
CA GLY A 5 8.14 -29.58 -8.40
C GLY A 5 9.58 -29.19 -8.73
N LYS A 6 9.87 -27.89 -8.81
CA LYS A 6 11.26 -27.43 -8.87
C LYS A 6 11.93 -27.72 -7.52
N HIS A 7 13.03 -28.45 -7.55
CA HIS A 7 13.83 -28.76 -6.37
C HIS A 7 15.10 -27.92 -6.40
N PHE A 8 15.37 -27.18 -5.33
CA PHE A 8 16.60 -26.40 -5.15
C PHE A 8 17.31 -26.90 -3.89
N LYS A 9 18.65 -26.87 -3.91
CA LYS A 9 19.46 -27.19 -2.72
C LYS A 9 19.31 -26.11 -1.65
N TYR A 10 19.12 -24.86 -2.07
CA TYR A 10 18.87 -23.70 -1.21
C TYR A 10 17.69 -22.89 -1.77
N LEU A 11 16.73 -22.51 -0.92
CA LEU A 11 15.64 -21.59 -1.25
C LEU A 11 15.72 -20.37 -0.33
N ILE A 12 15.77 -19.17 -0.91
CA ILE A 12 15.71 -17.90 -0.18
C ILE A 12 14.38 -17.21 -0.48
N LEU A 13 13.63 -16.91 0.59
CA LEU A 13 12.42 -16.11 0.57
C LEU A 13 12.76 -14.73 1.16
N GLY A 14 12.59 -13.63 0.42
CA GLY A 14 12.79 -12.31 1.00
C GLY A 14 12.54 -11.14 0.05
N GLY A 15 11.97 -10.05 0.58
CA GLY A 15 11.79 -8.79 -0.16
C GLY A 15 13.03 -7.90 -0.07
N GLY A 16 13.19 -7.00 -1.05
CA GLY A 16 14.14 -5.89 -0.98
C GLY A 16 15.63 -6.23 -1.16
N VAL A 17 16.51 -5.43 -0.55
CA VAL A 17 17.97 -5.41 -0.83
C VAL A 17 18.72 -6.60 -0.23
N ALA A 18 18.23 -7.15 0.89
CA ALA A 18 18.88 -8.26 1.60
C ALA A 18 19.09 -9.51 0.71
N VAL A 19 18.13 -9.77 -0.18
CA VAL A 19 18.20 -10.92 -1.10
C VAL A 19 19.24 -10.73 -2.19
N GLY A 20 19.44 -9.49 -2.67
CA GLY A 20 20.54 -9.16 -3.57
C GLY A 20 21.90 -9.40 -2.93
N TYR A 21 22.05 -9.05 -1.64
CA TYR A 21 23.27 -9.35 -0.88
C TYR A 21 23.48 -10.85 -0.66
N ALA A 22 22.43 -11.60 -0.32
CA ALA A 22 22.52 -13.06 -0.18
C ALA A 22 22.92 -13.73 -1.51
N ALA A 23 22.32 -13.30 -2.64
CA ALA A 23 22.69 -13.77 -3.97
C ALA A 23 24.18 -13.55 -4.28
N ARG A 24 24.70 -12.36 -3.93
CA ARG A 24 26.11 -12.01 -4.10
C ARG A 24 27.04 -12.92 -3.31
N GLU A 25 26.71 -13.24 -2.05
CA GLU A 25 27.55 -14.13 -1.23
C GLU A 25 27.52 -15.58 -1.74
N PHE A 26 26.36 -16.08 -2.18
CA PHE A 26 26.30 -17.42 -2.79
C PHE A 26 27.07 -17.50 -4.12
N ALA A 27 27.08 -16.43 -4.92
CA ALA A 27 27.93 -16.37 -6.11
C ALA A 27 29.42 -16.45 -5.76
N ARG A 28 29.87 -15.77 -4.69
CA ARG A 28 31.26 -15.85 -4.20
C ARG A 28 31.64 -17.25 -3.73
N LEU A 29 30.70 -17.99 -3.15
CA LEU A 29 30.90 -19.39 -2.70
C LEU A 29 30.86 -20.41 -3.84
N GLY A 30 30.64 -19.98 -5.10
CA GLY A 30 30.67 -20.87 -6.26
C GLY A 30 29.46 -21.80 -6.39
N VAL A 31 28.29 -21.41 -5.88
CA VAL A 31 27.05 -22.18 -6.03
C VAL A 31 26.73 -22.38 -7.52
N LYS A 32 26.37 -23.61 -7.90
CA LYS A 32 26.14 -23.98 -9.29
C LYS A 32 24.74 -23.57 -9.76
N LEU A 33 24.59 -23.42 -11.08
CA LEU A 33 23.29 -23.17 -11.71
C LEU A 33 22.27 -24.24 -11.28
N GLY A 34 21.10 -23.80 -10.84
CA GLY A 34 20.01 -24.68 -10.38
C GLY A 34 20.10 -25.11 -8.91
N GLU A 35 21.18 -24.81 -8.18
CA GLU A 35 21.26 -25.12 -6.74
C GLU A 35 20.57 -24.06 -5.86
N LEU A 36 20.41 -22.83 -6.35
CA LEU A 36 19.83 -21.70 -5.62
C LEU A 36 18.55 -21.21 -6.30
N GLY A 37 17.45 -21.23 -5.55
CA GLY A 37 16.20 -20.53 -5.89
C GLY A 37 16.05 -19.28 -5.03
N ILE A 38 15.74 -18.15 -5.67
CA ILE A 38 15.46 -16.89 -4.99
C ILE A 38 14.06 -16.42 -5.37
N ILE A 39 13.23 -16.18 -4.37
CA ILE A 39 11.93 -15.55 -4.52
C ILE A 39 12.02 -14.15 -3.91
N SER A 40 12.28 -13.16 -4.77
CA SER A 40 12.40 -11.73 -4.40
C SER A 40 11.26 -10.85 -4.93
N LYS A 41 10.57 -11.34 -5.97
CA LYS A 41 9.39 -10.75 -6.58
C LYS A 41 8.60 -11.88 -7.24
N GLU A 42 7.53 -12.32 -6.59
CA GLU A 42 6.66 -13.37 -7.13
C GLU A 42 5.37 -12.75 -7.63
N ALA A 43 5.02 -13.03 -8.89
CA ALA A 43 3.74 -12.60 -9.44
C ALA A 43 2.61 -13.44 -8.85
N THR A 44 1.55 -12.76 -8.42
CA THR A 44 0.35 -13.41 -7.87
C THR A 44 -0.91 -12.89 -8.55
N ASP A 45 -2.00 -13.67 -8.43
CA ASP A 45 -3.35 -13.16 -8.69
C ASP A 45 -3.87 -12.28 -7.52
N SER A 46 -5.13 -11.83 -7.61
CA SER A 46 -5.84 -11.05 -6.58
C SER A 46 -6.10 -11.82 -5.28
N PHE A 47 -5.71 -13.10 -5.22
CA PHE A 47 -5.84 -14.01 -4.09
C PHE A 47 -4.48 -14.51 -3.58
N PHE A 48 -3.39 -13.86 -4.02
CA PHE A 48 -2.01 -14.16 -3.63
C PHE A 48 -1.48 -15.53 -4.07
N LYS A 49 -2.16 -16.20 -5.00
CA LYS A 49 -1.72 -17.48 -5.55
C LYS A 49 -0.66 -17.25 -6.63
N THR A 50 0.40 -18.06 -6.62
CA THR A 50 1.47 -18.00 -7.64
C THR A 50 1.12 -18.86 -8.86
N SER A 51 2.03 -18.89 -9.84
CA SER A 51 1.92 -19.80 -10.99
C SER A 51 2.01 -21.30 -10.62
N VAL A 52 2.50 -21.62 -9.42
CA VAL A 52 2.60 -23.00 -8.91
C VAL A 52 1.36 -23.32 -8.08
N PRO A 53 0.62 -24.40 -8.37
CA PRO A 53 -0.53 -24.79 -7.56
C PRO A 53 -0.19 -24.94 -6.08
N SER A 54 -1.07 -24.45 -5.22
CA SER A 54 -0.95 -24.50 -3.75
C SER A 54 0.24 -23.73 -3.15
N VAL A 55 0.90 -22.86 -3.92
CA VAL A 55 1.90 -21.91 -3.42
C VAL A 55 1.31 -20.51 -3.43
N TYR A 56 1.48 -19.79 -2.33
CA TYR A 56 1.04 -18.41 -2.15
C TYR A 56 2.24 -17.52 -1.80
N ALA A 57 2.23 -16.29 -2.28
CA ALA A 57 3.22 -15.27 -1.93
C ALA A 57 2.49 -14.05 -1.35
N VAL A 58 2.91 -13.59 -0.18
CA VAL A 58 2.27 -12.49 0.56
C VAL A 58 3.31 -11.47 1.03
N GLY A 59 2.88 -10.29 1.43
CA GLY A 59 3.76 -9.22 1.90
C GLY A 59 4.79 -8.77 0.86
N ASP A 60 5.98 -8.40 1.32
CA ASP A 60 6.98 -7.65 0.55
C ASP A 60 7.44 -8.29 -0.77
N VAL A 61 7.31 -9.61 -0.89
CA VAL A 61 7.69 -10.37 -2.09
C VAL A 61 6.58 -10.47 -3.13
N ALA A 62 5.33 -10.21 -2.75
CA ALA A 62 4.18 -10.35 -3.63
C ALA A 62 4.07 -9.18 -4.60
N THR A 63 4.01 -9.48 -5.89
CA THR A 63 3.53 -8.55 -6.92
C THR A 63 2.10 -8.93 -7.26
N PHE A 64 1.15 -8.10 -6.84
CA PHE A 64 -0.27 -8.40 -6.90
C PHE A 64 -1.03 -7.33 -7.70
N PRO A 65 -2.23 -7.63 -8.22
CA PRO A 65 -3.12 -6.65 -8.83
C PRO A 65 -3.62 -5.66 -7.76
N LEU A 66 -3.11 -4.44 -7.78
CA LEU A 66 -3.58 -3.36 -6.91
C LEU A 66 -4.84 -2.76 -7.53
N LYS A 67 -5.98 -3.33 -7.16
CA LYS A 67 -7.31 -3.08 -7.74
C LYS A 67 -7.64 -1.59 -7.92
N LEU A 68 -7.35 -0.77 -6.90
CA LEU A 68 -7.62 0.67 -6.91
C LEU A 68 -7.01 1.40 -8.12
N TYR A 69 -5.81 0.98 -8.56
CA TYR A 69 -5.10 1.60 -9.68
C TYR A 69 -5.07 0.74 -10.95
N LYS A 70 -5.62 -0.47 -10.90
CA LYS A 70 -5.63 -1.43 -12.02
C LYS A 70 -4.23 -1.74 -12.56
N GLU A 71 -3.25 -1.82 -11.67
CA GLU A 71 -1.84 -2.07 -11.98
C GLU A 71 -1.30 -3.21 -11.12
N LEU A 72 -0.26 -3.90 -11.62
CA LEU A 72 0.52 -4.82 -10.79
C LEU A 72 1.52 -4.01 -9.95
N ARG A 73 1.48 -4.17 -8.62
CA ARG A 73 2.43 -3.51 -7.72
C ARG A 73 3.01 -4.47 -6.68
N ARG A 74 4.20 -4.11 -6.20
CA ARG A 74 4.86 -4.68 -5.03
C ARG A 74 5.05 -3.55 -4.03
N VAL A 75 4.72 -3.77 -2.76
CA VAL A 75 4.85 -2.77 -1.69
C VAL A 75 5.50 -3.39 -0.46
N GLU A 76 6.21 -2.58 0.31
CA GLU A 76 6.94 -3.00 1.52
C GLU A 76 6.26 -2.37 2.76
N HIS A 77 4.96 -2.62 2.91
CA HIS A 77 4.13 -2.00 3.93
C HIS A 77 3.68 -3.04 4.96
N VAL A 78 3.89 -2.77 6.25
CA VAL A 78 3.46 -3.69 7.32
C VAL A 78 1.95 -3.96 7.31
N ASP A 79 1.13 -2.97 6.92
CA ASP A 79 -0.32 -3.13 6.76
C ASP A 79 -0.67 -4.06 5.59
N HIS A 80 0.06 -3.96 4.47
CA HIS A 80 -0.08 -4.89 3.36
C HIS A 80 0.29 -6.31 3.78
N SER A 81 1.41 -6.50 4.49
CA SER A 81 1.87 -7.82 4.93
C SER A 81 0.86 -8.53 5.81
N ARG A 82 0.16 -7.80 6.70
CA ARG A 82 -0.95 -8.36 7.51
C ARG A 82 -2.14 -8.74 6.63
N LYS A 83 -2.65 -7.80 5.84
CA LYS A 83 -3.89 -7.98 5.07
C LYS A 83 -3.74 -9.00 3.93
N SER A 84 -2.58 -9.09 3.30
CA SER A 84 -2.30 -10.08 2.26
C SER A 84 -2.23 -11.50 2.82
N ALA A 85 -1.64 -11.68 4.00
CA ALA A 85 -1.66 -12.96 4.70
C ALA A 85 -3.10 -13.42 5.02
N GLU A 86 -3.94 -12.53 5.57
CA GLU A 86 -5.35 -12.84 5.83
C GLU A 86 -6.12 -13.21 4.55
N GLN A 87 -5.90 -12.47 3.46
CA GLN A 87 -6.53 -12.73 2.17
C GLN A 87 -6.13 -14.10 1.61
N ALA A 88 -4.84 -14.43 1.64
CA ALA A 88 -4.33 -15.71 1.14
C ALA A 88 -4.92 -16.89 1.89
N VAL A 89 -5.04 -16.80 3.22
CA VAL A 89 -5.65 -17.85 4.06
C VAL A 89 -7.12 -18.03 3.70
N LYS A 90 -7.92 -16.95 3.65
CA LYS A 90 -9.34 -17.00 3.25
C LYS A 90 -9.51 -17.65 1.88
N ALA A 91 -8.68 -17.27 0.91
CA ALA A 91 -8.76 -17.81 -0.45
C ALA A 91 -8.31 -19.28 -0.56
N SER A 92 -7.52 -19.77 0.41
CA SER A 92 -7.07 -21.16 0.43
C SER A 92 -8.13 -22.15 0.97
N GLU A 93 -9.14 -21.65 1.69
CA GLU A 93 -10.18 -22.48 2.30
C GLU A 93 -11.20 -22.95 1.26
N ALA A 94 -11.44 -24.27 1.21
CA ALA A 94 -12.37 -24.86 0.27
C ALA A 94 -13.81 -24.41 0.54
N GLY A 95 -14.54 -24.01 -0.52
CA GLY A 95 -15.96 -23.65 -0.45
C GLY A 95 -16.25 -22.20 -0.03
N GLN A 96 -15.23 -21.36 0.20
CA GLN A 96 -15.44 -19.93 0.43
C GLN A 96 -15.39 -19.13 -0.86
N THR A 97 -16.35 -18.21 -1.01
CA THR A 97 -16.26 -17.13 -2.00
C THR A 97 -15.60 -15.94 -1.32
N VAL A 98 -14.46 -15.50 -1.85
CA VAL A 98 -13.68 -14.39 -1.30
C VAL A 98 -13.64 -13.27 -2.34
N ASP A 99 -13.88 -12.03 -1.90
CA ASP A 99 -13.73 -10.86 -2.75
C ASP A 99 -12.26 -10.63 -3.13
N GLU A 100 -12.02 -9.99 -4.27
CA GLU A 100 -10.66 -9.59 -4.67
C GLU A 100 -10.01 -8.66 -3.64
N TYR A 101 -8.70 -8.77 -3.48
CA TYR A 101 -7.92 -7.92 -2.60
C TYR A 101 -7.99 -6.43 -2.99
N ASP A 102 -8.75 -5.64 -2.22
CA ASP A 102 -8.96 -4.21 -2.47
C ASP A 102 -8.20 -3.32 -1.47
N TYR A 103 -6.88 -3.28 -1.65
CA TYR A 103 -5.94 -2.57 -0.79
C TYR A 103 -5.79 -1.09 -1.15
N LEU A 104 -5.95 -0.24 -0.15
CA LEU A 104 -5.49 1.16 -0.20
C LEU A 104 -4.06 1.19 0.35
N PRO A 105 -3.06 1.60 -0.44
CA PRO A 105 -1.71 1.77 0.08
C PRO A 105 -1.70 2.69 1.30
N TYR A 106 -1.13 2.17 2.38
CA TYR A 106 -0.99 2.86 3.65
C TYR A 106 0.43 2.64 4.18
N PHE A 107 1.12 3.74 4.44
CA PHE A 107 2.44 3.75 5.06
C PHE A 107 2.48 4.81 6.16
N TYR A 108 3.29 4.59 7.18
CA TYR A 108 3.45 5.54 8.28
C TYR A 108 4.84 5.41 8.87
N SER A 109 5.28 6.46 9.56
CA SER A 109 6.46 6.39 10.40
C SER A 109 6.31 7.28 11.63
N ARG A 110 7.20 7.05 12.59
CA ARG A 110 7.36 7.86 13.79
C ARG A 110 8.83 8.01 14.09
N ALA A 111 9.28 9.25 14.25
CA ALA A 111 10.64 9.57 14.63
C ALA A 111 10.61 10.81 15.52
N PHE A 112 11.26 10.75 16.68
CA PHE A 112 11.14 11.79 17.71
C PHE A 112 9.67 12.02 18.09
N ASP A 113 9.23 13.28 18.12
CA ASP A 113 7.85 13.71 18.33
C ASP A 113 7.01 13.75 17.05
N LEU A 114 7.60 13.47 15.88
CA LEU A 114 6.92 13.45 14.59
C LEU A 114 6.18 12.11 14.38
N SER A 115 4.98 12.19 13.83
CA SER A 115 4.14 11.04 13.52
C SER A 115 3.29 11.35 12.29
N TRP A 116 3.67 10.77 11.15
CA TRP A 116 2.98 10.99 9.88
C TRP A 116 2.40 9.72 9.29
N GLN A 117 1.39 9.91 8.46
CA GLN A 117 0.72 8.87 7.69
C GLN A 117 0.61 9.29 6.23
N PHE A 118 0.67 8.28 5.35
CA PHE A 118 0.48 8.43 3.92
C PHE A 118 -0.53 7.39 3.42
N TYR A 119 -1.51 7.85 2.64
CA TYR A 119 -2.51 7.02 1.98
C TYR A 119 -2.51 7.28 0.48
N GLY A 120 -2.69 6.24 -0.33
CA GLY A 120 -2.90 6.36 -1.77
C GLY A 120 -1.61 6.30 -2.60
N ASP A 121 -1.54 7.09 -3.67
CA ASP A 121 -0.43 7.12 -4.62
C ASP A 121 0.22 8.50 -4.68
N ASN A 122 1.54 8.55 -4.78
CA ASN A 122 2.31 9.79 -4.81
C ASN A 122 2.59 10.26 -6.25
N ALA A 123 1.62 10.03 -7.15
CA ALA A 123 1.73 10.37 -8.56
C ALA A 123 1.06 11.71 -8.89
N GLY A 124 1.66 12.47 -9.80
CA GLY A 124 1.16 13.78 -10.23
C GLY A 124 1.68 14.93 -9.38
N ASP A 125 0.94 16.04 -9.35
CA ASP A 125 1.38 17.29 -8.70
C ASP A 125 1.06 17.28 -7.21
N ALA A 126 2.04 17.65 -6.40
CA ALA A 126 1.90 17.73 -4.95
C ALA A 126 1.49 19.15 -4.51
N VAL A 127 0.45 19.24 -3.68
CA VAL A 127 0.01 20.49 -3.04
C VAL A 127 0.25 20.39 -1.55
N LEU A 128 1.14 21.22 -1.01
CA LEU A 128 1.43 21.33 0.42
C LEU A 128 0.42 22.26 1.11
N PHE A 129 -0.05 21.88 2.29
CA PHE A 129 -0.94 22.71 3.13
C PHE A 129 -0.54 22.66 4.60
N GLY A 130 -1.02 23.62 5.39
CA GLY A 130 -0.78 23.69 6.83
C GLY A 130 0.58 24.28 7.19
N ASP A 131 0.97 24.11 8.45
CA ASP A 131 2.20 24.65 9.02
C ASP A 131 3.35 23.65 8.90
N ASN A 132 4.20 23.86 7.89
CA ASN A 132 5.40 23.05 7.63
C ASN A 132 6.68 23.69 8.19
N ASN A 133 6.57 24.74 9.02
CA ASN A 133 7.74 25.37 9.62
C ASN A 133 8.33 24.42 10.69
N PRO A 134 9.57 23.92 10.52
CA PRO A 134 10.19 23.03 11.50
C PRO A 134 10.48 23.68 12.84
N LEU A 135 10.39 25.02 12.93
CA LEU A 135 10.58 25.78 14.16
C LEU A 135 9.27 26.03 14.92
N SER A 136 8.12 25.66 14.36
CA SER A 136 6.84 25.75 15.06
C SER A 136 6.80 24.78 16.24
N ALA A 137 6.16 25.17 17.34
CA ALA A 137 6.07 24.32 18.53
C ALA A 137 5.32 22.99 18.29
N LYS A 138 4.41 22.96 17.30
CA LYS A 138 3.61 21.80 16.89
C LYS A 138 3.36 21.85 15.38
N PRO A 139 4.37 21.52 14.54
CA PRO A 139 4.20 21.55 13.10
C PRO A 139 3.10 20.57 12.69
N LYS A 140 2.18 21.04 11.84
CA LYS A 140 1.06 20.24 11.37
C LYS A 140 0.75 20.64 9.94
N PHE A 141 1.19 19.79 9.03
CA PHE A 141 1.07 20.00 7.60
C PHE A 141 0.75 18.70 6.92
N GLY A 142 0.25 18.80 5.70
CA GLY A 142 -0.01 17.66 4.86
C GLY A 142 0.21 18.00 3.40
N SER A 143 0.08 16.98 2.55
CA SER A 143 0.13 17.18 1.11
C SER A 143 -0.86 16.29 0.40
N TYR A 144 -1.44 16.79 -0.69
CA TYR A 144 -2.24 16.01 -1.62
C TYR A 144 -1.49 15.82 -2.93
N TRP A 145 -1.60 14.63 -3.52
CA TRP A 145 -1.14 14.36 -4.88
C TRP A 145 -2.33 14.36 -5.83
N ILE A 146 -2.19 15.09 -6.93
CA ILE A 146 -3.25 15.30 -7.91
C ILE A 146 -2.81 14.72 -9.25
N LYS A 147 -3.60 13.78 -9.75
CA LYS A 147 -3.41 13.15 -11.07
C LYS A 147 -4.75 13.06 -11.77
N ASP A 148 -4.78 13.44 -13.04
CA ASP A 148 -5.99 13.44 -13.88
C ASP A 148 -7.18 14.17 -13.22
N GLY A 149 -6.89 15.31 -12.57
CA GLY A 149 -7.87 16.16 -11.90
C GLY A 149 -8.46 15.56 -10.61
N LYS A 150 -7.86 14.52 -10.03
CA LYS A 150 -8.34 13.85 -8.81
C LYS A 150 -7.25 13.80 -7.74
N VAL A 151 -7.66 13.81 -6.47
CA VAL A 151 -6.76 13.56 -5.34
C VAL A 151 -6.48 12.05 -5.25
N VAL A 152 -5.26 11.63 -5.60
CA VAL A 152 -4.86 10.21 -5.61
C VAL A 152 -4.03 9.80 -4.39
N GLY A 153 -3.44 10.77 -3.69
CA GLY A 153 -2.63 10.53 -2.50
C GLY A 153 -2.77 11.64 -1.47
N ALA A 154 -2.56 11.28 -0.21
CA ALA A 154 -2.64 12.20 0.91
C ALA A 154 -1.61 11.85 1.99
N PHE A 155 -0.84 12.86 2.41
CA PHE A 155 0.11 12.83 3.50
C PHE A 155 -0.37 13.74 4.63
N LEU A 156 -0.15 13.35 5.89
CA LEU A 156 -0.40 14.20 7.04
C LEU A 156 0.59 13.91 8.17
N GLU A 157 1.26 14.96 8.63
CA GLU A 157 2.03 14.99 9.87
C GLU A 157 1.15 15.46 11.03
N SER A 158 1.30 14.83 12.20
CA SER A 158 0.64 15.24 13.44
C SER A 158 -0.90 15.28 13.35
N GLY A 159 -1.49 14.39 12.54
CA GLY A 159 -2.93 14.23 12.38
C GLY A 159 -3.60 13.48 13.54
N SER A 160 -4.79 13.93 13.95
CA SER A 160 -5.67 13.20 14.86
C SER A 160 -6.20 11.92 14.20
N PRO A 161 -6.74 10.95 14.96
CA PRO A 161 -7.39 9.76 14.39
C PRO A 161 -8.49 10.09 13.37
N GLU A 162 -9.29 11.13 13.62
CA GLU A 162 -10.37 11.58 12.72
C GLU A 162 -9.82 12.20 11.44
N GLU A 163 -8.75 12.99 11.55
CA GLU A 163 -8.11 13.61 10.39
C GLU A 163 -7.41 12.56 9.51
N ASN A 164 -6.74 11.58 10.12
CA ASN A 164 -6.15 10.44 9.41
C ASN A 164 -7.22 9.62 8.68
N LYS A 165 -8.38 9.40 9.29
CA LYS A 165 -9.53 8.77 8.61
C LYS A 165 -10.02 9.61 7.43
N ALA A 166 -10.09 10.93 7.58
CA ALA A 166 -10.53 11.82 6.52
C ALA A 166 -9.57 11.79 5.31
N ILE A 167 -8.26 11.81 5.54
CA ILE A 167 -7.28 11.74 4.44
C ILE A 167 -7.19 10.34 3.80
N ALA A 168 -7.46 9.28 4.56
CA ALA A 168 -7.59 7.93 4.01
C ALA A 168 -8.80 7.83 3.07
N GLU A 169 -9.93 8.45 3.45
CA GLU A 169 -11.15 8.39 2.65
C GLU A 169 -11.04 9.15 1.32
N ILE A 170 -10.41 10.33 1.30
CA ILE A 170 -10.18 11.03 0.03
C ILE A 170 -9.23 10.22 -0.87
N ALA A 171 -8.19 9.58 -0.32
CA ALA A 171 -7.25 8.78 -1.11
C ALA A 171 -7.93 7.52 -1.69
N ARG A 172 -8.88 6.94 -0.95
CA ARG A 172 -9.70 5.81 -1.41
C ARG A 172 -10.67 6.21 -2.51
N LEU A 173 -11.39 7.32 -2.34
CA LEU A 173 -12.51 7.70 -3.21
C LEU A 173 -12.11 8.59 -4.37
N GLN A 174 -10.89 9.12 -4.36
CA GLN A 174 -10.29 9.93 -5.42
C GLN A 174 -11.23 11.03 -5.93
N PRO A 175 -11.72 11.91 -5.04
CA PRO A 175 -12.61 12.99 -5.46
C PRO A 175 -11.90 13.93 -6.44
N PRO A 176 -12.66 14.61 -7.32
CA PRO A 176 -12.11 15.70 -8.11
C PRO A 176 -11.39 16.71 -7.21
N ALA A 177 -10.19 17.09 -7.60
CA ALA A 177 -9.44 18.14 -6.96
C ALA A 177 -10.07 19.49 -7.34
N PRO A 178 -10.38 20.38 -6.37
CA PRO A 178 -10.57 21.79 -6.67
C PRO A 178 -9.27 22.41 -7.17
N ASP A 179 -9.27 23.72 -7.45
CA ASP A 179 -8.03 24.40 -7.83
C ASP A 179 -6.96 24.31 -6.72
N LEU A 180 -5.69 24.42 -7.13
CA LEU A 180 -4.54 24.17 -6.25
C LEU A 180 -4.50 25.14 -5.07
N GLU A 181 -4.89 26.40 -5.27
CA GLU A 181 -4.92 27.41 -4.21
C GLU A 181 -6.04 27.12 -3.21
N GLN A 182 -7.22 26.70 -3.68
CA GLN A 182 -8.28 26.24 -2.79
C GLN A 182 -7.83 25.02 -1.97
N LEU A 183 -7.18 24.02 -2.58
CA LEU A 183 -6.67 22.86 -1.86
C LEU A 183 -5.62 23.23 -0.80
N LYS A 184 -4.70 24.14 -1.14
CA LYS A 184 -3.69 24.65 -0.24
C LYS A 184 -4.30 25.38 0.97
N ASN A 185 -5.29 26.22 0.72
CA ASN A 185 -5.96 27.01 1.76
C ASN A 185 -6.91 26.16 2.63
N GLU A 186 -7.63 25.21 2.03
CA GLU A 186 -8.55 24.36 2.79
C GLU A 186 -7.84 23.21 3.52
N GLY A 187 -6.80 22.60 2.93
CA GLY A 187 -6.02 21.52 3.52
C GLY A 187 -6.89 20.41 4.13
N LEU A 188 -6.83 20.27 5.46
CA LEU A 188 -7.64 19.31 6.23
C LEU A 188 -9.14 19.58 6.22
N SER A 189 -9.56 20.84 6.04
CA SER A 189 -10.96 21.21 5.96
C SER A 189 -11.63 20.57 4.74
N PHE A 190 -10.91 20.50 3.61
CA PHE A 190 -11.36 19.80 2.40
C PHE A 190 -11.66 18.32 2.70
N ALA A 191 -10.69 17.59 3.28
CA ALA A 191 -10.86 16.18 3.65
C ALA A 191 -11.99 15.98 4.67
N SER A 192 -12.06 16.84 5.69
CA SER A 192 -13.05 16.74 6.77
C SER A 192 -14.48 16.98 6.28
N LYS A 193 -14.69 17.96 5.39
CA LYS A 193 -15.99 18.22 4.75
C LYS A 193 -16.40 17.02 3.90
N PHE A 194 -15.48 16.47 3.12
CA PHE A 194 -15.72 15.30 2.28
C PHE A 194 -16.12 14.07 3.12
N TYR A 195 -15.33 13.74 4.13
CA TYR A 195 -15.56 12.65 5.08
C TYR A 195 -16.95 12.73 5.73
N LYS A 196 -17.29 13.90 6.30
CA LYS A 196 -18.60 14.11 6.94
C LYS A 196 -19.77 13.99 5.95
N ARG A 197 -19.61 14.48 4.72
CA ARG A 197 -20.65 14.39 3.67
C ARG A 197 -20.92 12.94 3.29
N ASN A 198 -19.88 12.11 3.15
CA ASN A 198 -20.05 10.70 2.82
C ASN A 198 -20.63 9.87 3.97
N LEU A 199 -20.21 10.12 5.21
CA LEU A 199 -20.82 9.48 6.37
C LEU A 199 -22.34 9.70 6.40
N ARG A 200 -22.80 10.93 6.14
CA ARG A 200 -24.24 11.25 6.07
C ARG A 200 -24.96 10.49 4.96
N LYS A 201 -24.36 10.38 3.77
CA LYS A 201 -24.94 9.60 2.66
C LYS A 201 -25.11 8.13 3.03
N ASN A 202 -24.09 7.52 3.65
CA ASN A 202 -24.13 6.11 4.03
C ASN A 202 -25.19 5.81 5.10
N ILE A 203 -25.49 6.75 5.99
CA ILE A 203 -26.58 6.62 6.97
C ILE A 203 -27.94 6.71 6.27
N SER A 204 -28.11 7.64 5.32
CA SER A 204 -29.37 7.84 4.60
C SER A 204 -29.75 6.68 3.67
N ILE A 205 -28.79 5.83 3.25
CA ILE A 205 -29.04 4.68 2.38
C ILE A 205 -29.44 3.44 3.20
N LYS A 206 -29.20 3.43 4.51
CA LYS A 206 -29.50 2.31 5.42
C LYS A 206 -30.85 2.42 6.13
N ASN A 207 -31.56 3.53 5.95
CA ASN A 207 -32.91 3.77 6.46
C ASN A 207 -33.90 3.80 5.29
#